data_AF-A0A382WEQ4-F1
#
_entry.id   AF-A0A382WEQ4-F1
#
_cell.length_a   1.000
_cell.length_b   1.000
_cell.length_c   1.000
_cell.angle_alpha   90.00
_cell.angle_beta   90.00
_cell.angle_gamma   90.00
#
_symmetry.space_group_name_H-M   'P 1'
#
loop_
_entity.id
_entity.type
_entity.pdbx_description
1 polymer ?
#
loop_
_entity_poly.entity_id
_entity_poly.type
_entity_poly.pdbx_seq_one_letter_code
_entity_poly.pdbx_strand_id
1 'polypeptide(L)' 'LQESGCPKLFINAEPGSILVGPQREFCRSFPNQREVTVRGLHFIQEDSPDEIGRALNGFIRELRPAV' A
#
# COMPACT_ATOMS: atom_id res chain seq x y z
N LEU A 1 -14.19 -2.03 0.59
CA LEU A 1 -13.18 -1.55 1.57
C LEU A 1 -13.47 -0.14 2.09
N GLN A 2 -14.20 0.71 1.32
CA GLN A 2 -14.48 2.11 1.64
C GLN A 2 -15.11 2.41 3.02
N GLU A 3 -15.87 1.48 3.60
CA GLU A 3 -16.49 1.66 4.93
C GLU A 3 -15.90 0.71 5.99
N SER A 4 -14.96 -0.16 5.59
CA SER A 4 -14.47 -1.21 6.49
C SER A 4 -13.41 -0.67 7.45
N GLY A 5 -13.60 -0.95 8.74
CA GLY A 5 -12.60 -0.65 9.77
C GLY A 5 -11.37 -1.55 9.75
N CYS A 6 -11.25 -2.53 8.84
CA CYS A 6 -10.06 -3.38 8.77
C CYS A 6 -8.80 -2.54 8.47
N PRO A 7 -7.65 -2.82 9.10
CA PRO A 7 -6.39 -2.15 8.75
C PRO A 7 -5.98 -2.45 7.31
N LYS A 8 -5.44 -1.46 6.59
CA LYS A 8 -5.03 -1.57 5.18
C LYS A 8 -3.62 -1.00 5.00
N LEU A 9 -2.82 -1.65 4.16
CA LEU A 9 -1.58 -1.09 3.62
C LEU A 9 -1.76 -0.88 2.12
N PHE A 10 -1.83 0.38 1.70
CA PHE A 10 -1.85 0.76 0.30
C PHE A 10 -0.43 1.01 -0.20
N ILE A 11 0.04 0.12 -1.08
CA ILE A 11 1.32 0.26 -1.78
C ILE A 11 1.03 0.97 -3.10
N ASN A 12 1.16 2.28 -3.10
CA ASN A 12 1.08 3.12 -4.29
C ASN A 12 2.37 2.98 -5.12
N ALA A 13 2.27 3.21 -6.43
CA ALA A 13 3.40 3.17 -7.34
C ALA A 13 3.50 4.47 -8.15
N GLU A 14 4.73 4.93 -8.38
CA GLU A 14 5.04 6.06 -9.25
C GLU A 14 6.11 5.64 -10.28
N PRO A 15 5.86 5.81 -11.59
CA PRO A 15 4.68 6.47 -12.19
C PRO A 15 3.39 5.65 -12.11
N GLY A 16 3.46 4.35 -11.83
CA GLY A 16 2.30 3.47 -11.78
C GLY A 16 1.73 3.15 -13.15
N SER A 17 0.69 2.31 -13.21
CA SER A 17 0.04 1.91 -14.46
C SER A 17 -1.48 1.87 -14.34
N ILE A 18 -2.02 0.89 -13.60
CA ILE A 18 -3.48 0.71 -13.50
C ILE A 18 -4.08 1.63 -12.44
N LEU A 19 -3.47 1.75 -11.25
CA LEU A 19 -4.04 2.48 -10.13
C LEU A 19 -3.50 3.92 -10.04
N VAL A 20 -3.90 4.74 -11.01
CA VAL A 20 -3.46 6.15 -11.16
C VAL A 20 -4.64 7.11 -11.29
N GLY A 21 -4.48 8.40 -11.00
CA GLY A 21 -5.57 9.38 -11.18
C GLY A 21 -6.78 9.13 -10.26
N PRO A 22 -8.04 9.31 -10.72
CA PRO A 22 -9.22 9.30 -9.85
C PRO A 22 -9.43 8.03 -9.02
N GLN A 23 -9.09 6.86 -9.56
CA GLN A 23 -9.17 5.59 -8.82
C GLN A 23 -8.13 5.50 -7.69
N ARG A 24 -6.94 6.12 -7.86
CA ARG A 24 -5.94 6.25 -6.79
C ARG A 24 -6.50 7.12 -5.67
N GLU A 25 -7.10 8.26 -6.03
CA GLU A 25 -7.74 9.16 -5.06
C GLU A 25 -8.93 8.50 -4.35
N PHE A 26 -9.70 7.67 -5.06
CA PHE A 26 -10.75 6.88 -4.43
C PHE A 26 -10.19 5.89 -3.41
N CYS A 27 -9.14 5.13 -3.73
CA CYS A 27 -8.47 4.25 -2.77
C CYS A 27 -7.92 5.01 -1.55
N ARG A 28 -7.46 6.26 -1.73
CA ARG A 28 -6.98 7.12 -0.63
C ARG A 28 -8.07 7.54 0.36
N SER A 29 -9.34 7.45 -0.04
CA SER A 29 -10.48 7.75 0.85
C SER A 29 -10.79 6.63 1.85
N PHE A 30 -10.22 5.45 1.69
CA PHE A 30 -10.55 4.30 2.54
C PHE A 30 -10.04 4.52 3.99
N PRO A 31 -10.86 4.22 5.02
CA PRO A 31 -10.48 4.44 6.41
C PRO A 31 -9.40 3.44 6.87
N ASN A 32 -8.71 3.72 7.98
CA ASN A 32 -7.72 2.83 8.59
C ASN A 32 -6.67 2.29 7.59
N GLN A 33 -6.17 3.19 6.74
CA GLN A 33 -5.21 2.87 5.68
C GLN A 33 -3.90 3.60 5.92
N ARG A 34 -2.80 2.86 5.81
CA ARG A 34 -1.45 3.41 5.68
C ARG A 34 -1.08 3.39 4.20
N GLU A 35 -0.34 4.39 3.76
CA GLU A 35 0.14 4.47 2.37
C GLU A 35 1.67 4.52 2.35
N VAL A 36 2.25 3.81 1.39
CA VAL A 36 3.64 3.98 0.95
C VAL A 36 3.65 4.14 -0.56
N THR A 37 4.61 4.90 -1.10
CA THR A 37 4.82 5.02 -2.55
C THR A 37 6.17 4.41 -2.89
N VAL A 38 6.20 3.52 -3.88
CA VAL A 38 7.41 2.88 -4.40
C VAL A 38 7.60 3.19 -5.88
N ARG A 39 8.83 3.01 -6.38
CA ARG A 39 9.11 3.13 -7.82
C ARG A 39 8.52 1.93 -8.55
N GLY A 40 7.87 2.17 -9.69
CA GLY A 40 7.51 1.10 -10.62
C GLY A 40 6.26 1.40 -11.46
N LEU A 41 6.02 0.56 -12.46
CA LEU A 41 4.86 0.64 -13.35
C LEU A 41 3.73 -0.29 -12.86
N HIS A 42 3.67 -1.50 -13.41
CA HIS A 42 2.65 -2.50 -13.08
C HIS A 42 3.20 -3.62 -12.19
N PHE A 43 4.35 -4.18 -12.55
CA PHE A 43 5.03 -5.24 -11.78
C PHE A 43 5.99 -4.65 -10.75
N ILE A 44 5.45 -3.86 -9.82
CA ILE A 44 6.23 -3.06 -8.86
C ILE A 44 7.08 -3.91 -7.91
N GLN A 45 6.80 -5.21 -7.81
CA GLN A 45 7.60 -6.18 -7.07
C GLN A 45 8.97 -6.40 -7.70
N GLU A 46 9.09 -6.28 -9.03
CA GLU A 46 10.36 -6.42 -9.75
C GLU A 46 11.20 -5.13 -9.69
N ASP A 47 10.57 -3.98 -9.42
CA ASP A 47 11.23 -2.68 -9.35
C ASP A 47 11.64 -2.26 -7.93
N SER A 48 10.80 -2.57 -6.93
CA SER A 48 10.96 -2.14 -5.53
C SER A 48 10.61 -3.25 -4.52
N PRO A 49 11.18 -4.48 -4.65
CA PRO A 49 10.86 -5.61 -3.77
C PRO A 49 11.17 -5.31 -2.29
N ASP A 50 12.33 -4.71 -2.01
CA ASP A 50 12.77 -4.49 -0.64
C ASP A 50 11.95 -3.42 0.09
N GLU A 51 11.54 -2.36 -0.62
CA GLU A 51 10.69 -1.31 -0.06
C GLU A 51 9.31 -1.86 0.30
N ILE A 52 8.73 -2.66 -0.61
CA ILE A 52 7.47 -3.37 -0.40
C ILE A 52 7.59 -4.31 0.81
N GLY A 53 8.66 -5.11 0.86
CA GLY A 53 8.89 -6.05 1.95
C GLY A 53 9.03 -5.36 3.31
N ARG A 54 9.76 -4.24 3.38
CA ARG A 54 9.88 -3.44 4.62
C ARG A 54 8.54 -2.88 5.07
N ALA A 55 7.76 -2.31 4.15
CA ALA A 55 6.44 -1.76 4.47
C ALA A 55 5.49 -2.85 4.99
N LEU A 56 5.47 -4.01 4.31
CA LEU A 56 4.66 -5.16 4.72
C LEU A 56 5.06 -5.69 6.10
N ASN A 57 6.36 -5.86 6.35
CA ASN A 57 6.85 -6.31 7.65
C ASN A 57 6.46 -5.34 8.77
N GLY A 58 6.63 -4.04 8.56
CA GLY A 58 6.21 -3.01 9.53
C GLY A 58 4.71 -3.09 9.82
N PHE A 59 3.89 -3.21 8.79
CA PHE A 59 2.45 -3.35 8.92
C PHE A 59 2.04 -4.61 9.69
N ILE A 60 2.65 -5.76 9.39
CA ILE A 60 2.35 -7.02 10.11
C ILE A 60 2.73 -6.93 11.59
N ARG A 61 3.88 -6.32 11.92
CA ARG A 61 4.33 -6.18 13.31
C ARG A 61 3.41 -5.29 14.15
N GLU A 62 2.79 -4.28 13.55
CA GLU A 62 1.79 -3.45 14.24
C GLU A 62 0.50 -4.22 14.51
N LEU A 63 0.08 -5.09 13.57
CA LEU A 63 -1.12 -5.91 13.71
C LEU A 63 -0.93 -7.11 14.65
N ARG A 64 0.32 -7.56 14.80
CA ARG A 64 0.71 -8.68 15.65
C ARG A 64 1.88 -8.23 16.52
N PRO A 65 1.62 -7.51 17.62
CA PRO A 65 2.65 -7.19 18.59
C PRO A 65 3.31 -8.49 19.06
N ALA A 66 4.63 -8.51 19.16
CA ALA A 66 5.33 -9.62 19.81
C ALA A 66 4.80 -9.76 21.24
N VAL A 67 4.52 -11.00 21.65
CA VAL A 67 4.21 -11.34 23.05
C VAL A 67 5.42 -11.02 23.92
#